data_AF-A0A5N7MNV3-F1
#
_entry.id   AF-A0A5N7MNV3-F1
#
_cell.length_a   1.000
_cell.length_b   1.000
_cell.length_c   1.000
_cell.angle_alpha   90.00
_cell.angle_beta   90.00
_cell.angle_gamma   90.00
#
_symmetry.space_group_name_H-M   'P 1'
#
loop_
_entity.id
_entity.type
_entity.pdbx_description
1 polymer ?
#
loop_
_entity_poly.entity_id
_entity_poly.type
_entity_poly.pdbx_seq_one_letter_code
_entity_poly.pdbx_strand_id
1 'polypeptide(L)'
;MKDDIALTDLEHDALTELVNIGVSRAASSLRKMIGEEVLLSVPSIELMAPHNAARLIGERETDELVAVQQQFEGAFAGRALLIFPEATSLDLVRAIIGSDVPFDQIADMEHEALAETGNIILNGCLATMANMLKRSLNISLPEVIRGDGARLFTLPHERPDEGLVLFLYINFSIRNRNIRGYIAMLMDLPSLAALKELIAGFIERVIGDEA
;
A
#
# COMPACT_ATOMS: atom_id res chain seq x y z
N MET A 1 -4.60 -6.22 -26.42
CA MET A 1 -3.64 -6.23 -25.30
C MET A 1 -4.09 -5.37 -24.12
N LYS A 2 -4.74 -4.21 -24.33
CA LYS A 2 -5.32 -3.40 -23.23
C LYS A 2 -6.53 -4.07 -22.55
N ASP A 3 -7.30 -4.86 -23.30
CA ASP A 3 -8.50 -5.55 -22.78
C ASP A 3 -8.20 -6.79 -21.91
N ASP A 4 -6.98 -7.33 -21.97
CA ASP A 4 -6.63 -8.58 -21.27
C ASP A 4 -6.36 -8.35 -19.76
N ILE A 5 -6.15 -7.09 -19.39
CA ILE A 5 -5.70 -6.66 -18.05
C ILE A 5 -6.87 -6.07 -17.24
N ALA A 6 -8.02 -5.83 -17.87
CA ALA A 6 -9.22 -5.43 -17.15
C ALA A 6 -9.66 -6.56 -16.21
N LEU A 7 -9.89 -6.22 -14.94
CA LEU A 7 -10.47 -7.14 -13.97
C LEU A 7 -11.98 -7.20 -14.20
N THR A 8 -12.54 -8.40 -14.17
CA THR A 8 -13.99 -8.61 -14.05
C THR A 8 -14.48 -8.14 -12.68
N ASP A 9 -15.78 -7.91 -12.52
CA ASP A 9 -16.37 -7.51 -11.23
C ASP A 9 -15.99 -8.50 -10.10
N LEU A 10 -16.02 -9.81 -10.39
CA LEU A 10 -15.66 -10.83 -9.42
C LEU A 10 -14.16 -10.82 -9.07
N GLU A 11 -13.28 -10.58 -10.04
CA GLU A 11 -11.84 -10.43 -9.80
C GLU A 11 -11.52 -9.15 -9.01
N HIS A 12 -12.25 -8.06 -9.26
CA HIS A 12 -12.13 -6.81 -8.50
C HIS A 12 -12.60 -6.98 -7.05
N ASP A 13 -13.73 -7.65 -6.83
CA ASP A 13 -14.24 -7.97 -5.49
C ASP A 13 -13.25 -8.88 -4.73
N ALA A 14 -12.74 -9.92 -5.38
CA ALA A 14 -11.76 -10.82 -4.79
C ALA A 14 -10.45 -10.10 -4.43
N LEU A 15 -9.95 -9.22 -5.31
CA LEU A 15 -8.79 -8.38 -5.03
C LEU A 15 -9.05 -7.45 -3.84
N THR A 16 -10.23 -6.85 -3.78
CA THR A 16 -10.64 -5.98 -2.68
C THR A 16 -10.66 -6.73 -1.35
N GLU A 17 -11.16 -7.96 -1.33
CA GLU A 17 -11.15 -8.80 -0.13
C GLU A 17 -9.73 -9.21 0.29
N LEU A 18 -8.90 -9.64 -0.66
CA LEU A 18 -7.49 -10.00 -0.40
C LEU A 18 -6.73 -8.84 0.27
N VAL A 19 -6.91 -7.64 -0.27
CA VAL A 19 -6.31 -6.41 0.26
C VAL A 19 -6.88 -6.07 1.64
N ASN A 20 -8.21 -6.10 1.82
CA ASN A 20 -8.84 -5.80 3.11
C ASN A 20 -8.34 -6.72 4.22
N ILE A 21 -8.16 -8.01 3.93
CA ILE A 21 -7.57 -8.97 4.87
C ILE A 21 -6.10 -8.63 5.14
N GLY A 22 -5.32 -8.26 4.12
CA GLY A 22 -3.94 -7.82 4.25
C GLY A 22 -3.78 -6.60 5.15
N VAL A 23 -4.59 -5.57 4.92
CA VAL A 23 -4.62 -4.34 5.71
C VAL A 23 -5.11 -4.59 7.13
N SER A 24 -6.11 -5.46 7.33
CA SER A 24 -6.56 -5.86 8.67
C SER A 24 -5.47 -6.57 9.47
N ARG A 25 -4.67 -7.42 8.82
CA ARG A 25 -3.50 -8.06 9.46
C ARG A 25 -2.40 -7.07 9.79
N ALA A 26 -2.11 -6.12 8.90
CA ALA A 26 -1.20 -5.02 9.18
C ALA A 26 -1.65 -4.20 10.40
N ALA A 27 -2.95 -3.88 10.50
CA ALA A 27 -3.51 -3.16 11.65
C ALA A 27 -3.28 -3.92 12.97
N SER A 28 -3.49 -5.24 12.95
CA SER A 28 -3.22 -6.11 14.11
C SER A 28 -1.75 -6.12 14.52
N SER A 29 -0.83 -6.16 13.55
CA SER A 29 0.61 -6.08 13.81
C SER A 29 1.02 -4.72 14.39
N LEU A 30 0.52 -3.62 13.83
CA LEU A 30 0.75 -2.27 14.37
C LEU A 30 0.19 -2.13 15.79
N ARG A 31 -1.01 -2.64 16.05
CA ARG A 31 -1.59 -2.66 17.40
C ARG A 31 -0.69 -3.37 18.41
N LYS A 32 -0.07 -4.50 18.02
CA LYS A 32 0.88 -5.21 18.90
C LYS A 32 2.15 -4.40 19.14
N MET A 33 2.64 -3.67 18.13
CA MET A 33 3.81 -2.82 18.26
C MET A 33 3.55 -1.60 19.15
N ILE A 34 2.42 -0.92 18.95
CA ILE A 34 2.08 0.35 19.60
C ILE A 34 1.46 0.13 20.98
N GLY A 35 0.82 -1.03 21.20
CA GLY A 35 0.10 -1.35 22.43
C GLY A 35 -1.28 -0.70 22.54
N GLU A 36 -1.76 -0.05 21.48
CA GLU A 36 -3.01 0.72 21.43
C GLU A 36 -3.92 0.25 20.30
N GLU A 37 -5.18 0.70 20.31
CA GLU A 37 -6.08 0.44 19.20
C GLU A 37 -5.59 1.12 17.91
N VAL A 38 -5.49 0.31 16.85
CA VAL A 38 -5.14 0.72 15.49
C VAL A 38 -6.20 0.15 14.56
N LEU A 39 -6.85 1.01 13.80
CA LEU A 39 -7.81 0.64 12.77
C LEU A 39 -7.29 1.10 11.41
N LEU A 40 -7.28 0.18 10.46
CA LEU A 40 -6.98 0.47 9.06
C LEU A 40 -8.17 0.01 8.21
N SER A 41 -8.54 0.81 7.21
CA SER A 41 -9.60 0.44 6.26
C SER A 41 -9.25 0.89 4.85
N VAL A 42 -9.59 0.07 3.85
CA VAL A 42 -9.45 0.39 2.43
C VAL A 42 -10.82 0.71 1.83
N PRO A 43 -11.24 1.98 1.75
CA PRO A 43 -12.54 2.34 1.22
C PRO A 43 -12.70 2.14 -0.29
N SER A 44 -11.62 2.15 -1.07
CA SER A 44 -11.69 1.91 -2.51
C SER A 44 -10.35 1.47 -3.10
N ILE A 45 -10.45 0.71 -4.19
CA ILE A 45 -9.33 0.20 -4.98
C ILE A 45 -9.57 0.54 -6.45
N GLU A 46 -8.60 1.20 -7.07
CA GLU A 46 -8.68 1.65 -8.45
C GLU A 46 -7.45 1.20 -9.24
N LEU A 47 -7.67 0.68 -10.44
CA LEU A 47 -6.59 0.36 -11.37
C LEU A 47 -6.44 1.51 -12.37
N MET A 48 -5.29 2.17 -12.41
CA MET A 48 -5.07 3.33 -13.26
C MET A 48 -3.62 3.46 -13.73
N ALA A 49 -3.39 4.29 -14.74
CA ALA A 49 -2.04 4.63 -15.18
C ALA A 49 -1.30 5.47 -14.13
N PRO A 50 0.05 5.40 -14.05
CA PRO A 50 0.85 6.15 -13.07
C PRO A 50 0.60 7.66 -13.09
N HIS A 51 0.46 8.26 -14.27
CA HIS A 51 0.17 9.69 -14.39
C HIS A 51 -1.20 10.08 -13.82
N ASN A 52 -2.19 9.18 -13.87
CA ASN A 52 -3.51 9.42 -13.27
C ASN A 52 -3.44 9.34 -11.74
N ALA A 53 -2.67 8.39 -11.20
CA ALA A 53 -2.44 8.30 -9.75
C ALA A 53 -1.70 9.53 -9.22
N ALA A 54 -0.65 9.97 -9.92
CA ALA A 54 0.10 11.18 -9.59
C ALA A 54 -0.80 12.43 -9.60
N ARG A 55 -1.63 12.59 -10.64
CA ARG A 55 -2.60 13.70 -10.74
C ARG A 55 -3.63 13.64 -9.62
N LEU A 56 -4.17 12.45 -9.33
CA LEU A 56 -5.19 12.27 -8.31
C LEU A 56 -4.68 12.62 -6.91
N ILE A 57 -3.44 12.26 -6.57
CA ILE A 57 -2.82 12.70 -5.33
C ILE A 57 -2.57 14.21 -5.36
N GLY A 58 -1.99 14.76 -6.43
CA GLY A 58 -1.70 16.21 -6.52
C GLY A 58 -2.95 17.10 -6.51
N GLU A 59 -4.11 16.59 -6.92
CA GLU A 59 -5.40 17.28 -6.79
C GLU A 59 -5.95 17.24 -5.36
N ARG A 60 -5.60 16.23 -4.57
CA ARG A 60 -6.10 16.02 -3.20
C ARG A 60 -5.19 16.63 -2.13
N GLU A 61 -3.89 16.55 -2.37
CA GLU A 61 -2.83 16.99 -1.47
C GLU A 61 -1.99 18.02 -2.20
N THR A 62 -2.00 19.27 -1.71
CA THR A 62 -1.26 20.39 -2.31
C THR A 62 0.17 20.51 -1.80
N ASP A 63 0.51 19.73 -0.78
CA ASP A 63 1.76 19.81 -0.03
C ASP A 63 2.77 18.76 -0.51
N GLU A 64 4.02 18.87 -0.08
CA GLU A 64 5.02 17.81 -0.26
C GLU A 64 4.53 16.50 0.38
N LEU A 65 4.93 15.38 -0.22
CA LEU A 65 4.55 14.06 0.24
C LEU A 65 5.78 13.34 0.77
N VAL A 66 5.55 12.54 1.80
CA VAL A 66 6.50 11.53 2.26
C VAL A 66 5.91 10.15 1.94
N ALA A 67 6.77 9.23 1.51
CA ALA A 67 6.37 7.87 1.25
C ALA A 67 7.40 6.87 1.77
N VAL A 68 6.91 5.73 2.24
CA VAL A 68 7.74 4.55 2.48
C VAL A 68 7.57 3.65 1.27
N GLN A 69 8.67 3.29 0.60
CA GLN A 69 8.64 2.38 -0.55
C GLN A 69 9.31 1.05 -0.23
N GLN A 70 8.77 -0.03 -0.80
CA GLN A 70 9.38 -1.36 -0.80
C GLN A 70 9.19 -2.01 -2.17
N GLN A 71 10.24 -2.65 -2.67
CA GLN A 71 10.16 -3.50 -3.85
C GLN A 71 9.71 -4.89 -3.44
N PHE A 72 8.93 -5.55 -4.29
CA PHE A 72 8.55 -6.94 -4.10
C PHE A 72 8.77 -7.74 -5.38
N GLU A 73 9.19 -8.99 -5.23
CA GLU A 73 9.52 -9.89 -6.34
C GLU A 73 9.07 -11.33 -6.02
N GLY A 74 8.78 -12.12 -7.06
CA GLY A 74 8.37 -13.51 -6.93
C GLY A 74 7.31 -13.88 -7.96
N ALA A 75 6.13 -14.27 -7.48
CA ALA A 75 5.01 -14.65 -8.35
C ALA A 75 4.46 -13.48 -9.19
N PHE A 76 4.62 -12.27 -8.70
CA PHE A 76 4.43 -10.99 -9.39
C PHE A 76 5.42 -10.00 -8.77
N ALA A 77 5.82 -8.97 -9.51
CA ALA A 77 6.84 -8.03 -9.09
C ALA A 77 6.39 -6.58 -9.24
N GLY A 78 7.02 -5.70 -8.47
CA GLY A 78 6.70 -4.28 -8.52
C GLY A 78 7.21 -3.53 -7.32
N ARG A 79 6.62 -2.36 -7.10
CA ARG A 79 6.95 -1.47 -6.01
C ARG A 79 5.69 -1.03 -5.30
N ALA A 80 5.67 -1.20 -3.98
CA ALA A 80 4.62 -0.68 -3.12
C ALA A 80 5.08 0.61 -2.45
N LEU A 81 4.18 1.59 -2.34
CA LEU A 81 4.36 2.83 -1.60
C LEU A 81 3.25 2.98 -0.58
N LEU A 82 3.61 3.45 0.60
CA LEU A 82 2.70 3.99 1.59
C LEU A 82 2.96 5.50 1.68
N ILE A 83 1.98 6.32 1.34
CA ILE A 83 2.14 7.76 1.07
C ILE A 83 1.31 8.57 2.07
N PHE A 84 1.91 9.65 2.57
CA PHE A 84 1.28 10.60 3.48
C PHE A 84 1.62 12.04 3.06
N PRO A 85 0.73 13.01 3.33
CA PRO A 85 1.11 14.42 3.31
C PRO A 85 2.22 14.66 4.33
N GLU A 86 3.32 15.30 3.91
CA GLU A 86 4.48 15.55 4.77
C GLU A 86 4.10 16.40 5.99
N ALA A 87 3.16 17.34 5.84
CA ALA A 87 2.62 18.11 6.96
C ALA A 87 2.00 17.24 8.09
N THR A 88 1.59 16.01 7.78
CA THR A 88 0.94 15.08 8.73
C THR A 88 1.83 13.92 9.17
N SER A 89 3.07 13.83 8.66
CA SER A 89 3.98 12.73 8.97
C SER A 89 4.33 12.70 10.46
N LEU A 90 4.63 13.86 11.06
CA LEU A 90 4.93 13.98 12.48
C LEU A 90 3.73 13.63 13.38
N ASP A 91 2.50 13.85 12.92
CA ASP A 91 1.30 13.44 13.64
C ASP A 91 1.15 11.91 13.67
N LEU A 92 1.50 11.23 12.57
CA LEU A 92 1.58 9.77 12.53
C LEU A 92 2.66 9.26 13.47
N VAL A 93 3.87 9.81 13.39
CA VAL A 93 4.99 9.43 14.26
C VAL A 93 4.63 9.64 15.74
N ARG A 94 4.01 10.75 16.08
CA ARG A 94 3.53 11.04 17.44
C ARG A 94 2.43 10.08 17.89
N ALA A 95 1.52 9.68 17.00
CA ALA A 95 0.50 8.68 17.31
C ALA A 95 1.12 7.31 17.62
N ILE A 96 2.22 6.97 16.96
CA ILE A 96 2.91 5.68 17.08
C ILE A 96 3.81 5.65 18.32
N ILE A 97 4.66 6.65 18.49
CA ILE A 97 5.62 6.72 19.61
C ILE A 97 4.91 7.05 20.93
N GLY A 98 3.86 7.89 20.90
CA GLY A 98 3.14 8.34 22.07
C GLY A 98 3.28 9.86 22.30
N SER A 99 2.33 10.40 23.07
CA SER A 99 2.18 11.86 23.24
C SER A 99 3.15 12.50 24.23
N ASP A 100 3.84 11.67 25.02
CA ASP A 100 4.73 12.08 26.11
C ASP A 100 6.16 12.38 25.65
N VAL A 101 6.49 12.09 24.38
CA VAL A 101 7.81 12.37 23.81
C VAL A 101 7.89 13.83 23.36
N PRO A 102 8.95 14.57 23.76
CA PRO A 102 9.21 15.93 23.31
C PRO A 102 9.28 16.04 21.78
N PHE A 103 8.83 17.18 21.23
CA PHE A 103 8.72 17.38 19.78
C PHE A 103 10.07 17.32 19.04
N ASP A 104 11.14 17.81 19.65
CA ASP A 104 12.51 17.73 19.13
C ASP A 104 12.96 16.28 18.94
N GLN A 105 12.65 15.41 19.91
CA GLN A 105 12.96 13.98 19.81
C GLN A 105 12.08 13.26 18.77
N ILE A 106 10.82 13.69 18.60
CA ILE A 106 9.92 13.13 17.57
C ILE A 106 10.48 13.36 16.16
N ALA A 107 11.03 14.55 15.89
CA ALA A 107 11.61 14.88 14.59
C ALA A 107 12.83 13.99 14.27
N ASP A 108 13.69 13.74 15.25
CA ASP A 108 14.86 12.86 15.09
C ASP A 108 14.47 11.40 14.80
N MET A 109 13.31 10.97 15.32
CA MET A 109 12.78 9.60 15.15
C MET A 109 11.84 9.45 13.95
N GLU A 110 11.53 10.53 13.24
CA GLU A 110 10.49 10.54 12.20
C GLU A 110 10.79 9.49 11.11
N HIS A 111 12.02 9.49 10.59
CA HIS A 111 12.42 8.61 9.50
C HIS A 111 12.30 7.14 9.90
N GLU A 112 12.81 6.76 11.06
CA GLU A 112 12.79 5.36 11.54
C GLU A 112 11.37 4.90 11.85
N ALA A 113 10.57 5.76 12.49
CA ALA A 113 9.17 5.45 12.80
C ALA A 113 8.34 5.27 11.53
N LEU A 114 8.52 6.14 10.52
CA LEU A 114 7.87 5.97 9.22
C LEU A 114 8.32 4.66 8.55
N ALA A 115 9.62 4.40 8.49
CA ALA A 115 10.16 3.19 7.87
C ALA A 115 9.59 1.91 8.51
N GLU A 116 9.56 1.82 9.84
CA GLU A 116 9.02 0.66 10.56
C GLU A 116 7.51 0.50 10.35
N THR A 117 6.78 1.63 10.38
CA THR A 117 5.33 1.64 10.12
C THR A 117 5.01 1.17 8.72
N GLY A 118 5.70 1.72 7.72
CA GLY A 118 5.56 1.31 6.33
C GLY A 118 5.93 -0.14 6.12
N ASN A 119 7.03 -0.61 6.74
CA ASN A 119 7.42 -2.02 6.69
C ASN A 119 6.30 -2.93 7.22
N ILE A 120 5.74 -2.64 8.40
CA ILE A 120 4.66 -3.47 8.97
C ILE A 120 3.43 -3.49 8.05
N ILE A 121 3.07 -2.34 7.48
CA ILE A 121 1.86 -2.22 6.63
C ILE A 121 2.05 -2.89 5.29
N LEU A 122 3.09 -2.49 4.55
CA LEU A 122 3.33 -2.98 3.20
C LEU A 122 3.69 -4.46 3.22
N ASN A 123 4.61 -4.89 4.09
CA ASN A 123 4.96 -6.31 4.23
C ASN A 123 3.75 -7.11 4.73
N GLY A 124 3.04 -6.61 5.76
CA GLY A 124 1.83 -7.27 6.27
C GLY A 124 0.77 -7.49 5.20
N CYS A 125 0.53 -6.48 4.35
CA CYS A 125 -0.42 -6.58 3.25
C CYS A 125 0.07 -7.54 2.15
N LEU A 126 1.27 -7.32 1.60
CA LEU A 126 1.82 -8.10 0.50
C LEU A 126 2.02 -9.57 0.88
N ALA A 127 2.56 -9.86 2.07
CA ALA A 127 2.74 -11.23 2.53
C ALA A 127 1.40 -11.95 2.75
N THR A 128 0.38 -11.23 3.25
CA THR A 128 -0.96 -11.80 3.40
C THR A 128 -1.58 -12.14 2.04
N MET A 129 -1.52 -11.22 1.09
CA MET A 129 -1.98 -11.45 -0.29
C MET A 129 -1.26 -12.66 -0.90
N ALA A 130 0.07 -12.71 -0.82
CA ALA A 130 0.86 -13.82 -1.34
C ALA A 130 0.43 -15.17 -0.72
N ASN A 131 0.27 -15.21 0.60
CA ASN A 131 -0.16 -16.42 1.31
C ASN A 131 -1.55 -16.90 0.86
N MET A 132 -2.52 -16.00 0.73
CA MET A 132 -3.87 -16.33 0.26
C MET A 132 -3.87 -16.83 -1.20
N LEU A 133 -2.99 -16.27 -2.03
CA LEU A 133 -2.75 -16.72 -3.39
C LEU A 133 -1.89 -18.00 -3.47
N LYS A 134 -1.48 -18.57 -2.32
CA LYS A 134 -0.58 -19.73 -2.21
C LYS A 134 0.74 -19.50 -2.97
N ARG A 135 1.33 -18.33 -2.79
CA ARG A 135 2.60 -17.87 -3.36
C ARG A 135 3.47 -17.26 -2.29
N SER A 136 4.71 -16.99 -2.65
CA SER A 136 5.69 -16.27 -1.83
C SER A 136 6.17 -15.04 -2.56
N LEU A 137 6.40 -13.96 -1.82
CA LEU A 137 7.06 -12.75 -2.30
C LEU A 137 8.28 -12.47 -1.44
N ASN A 138 9.36 -12.03 -2.07
CA ASN A 138 10.49 -11.42 -1.39
C ASN A 138 10.27 -9.91 -1.40
N ILE A 139 10.38 -9.27 -0.24
CA ILE A 139 10.12 -7.84 -0.07
C ILE A 139 11.41 -7.18 0.43
N SER A 140 11.80 -6.07 -0.20
CA SER A 140 13.00 -5.32 0.17
C SER A 140 12.85 -4.63 1.53
N LEU A 141 13.96 -4.11 2.06
CA LEU A 141 13.90 -3.18 3.19
C LEU A 141 13.12 -1.90 2.81
N PRO A 142 12.45 -1.25 3.78
CA PRO A 142 11.76 0.01 3.55
C PRO A 142 12.76 1.14 3.26
N GLU A 143 12.38 2.03 2.35
CA GLU A 143 13.08 3.30 2.11
C GLU A 143 12.09 4.46 2.23
N VAL A 144 12.44 5.49 3.01
CA VAL A 144 11.63 6.71 3.11
C VAL A 144 12.09 7.71 2.06
N ILE A 145 11.17 8.11 1.18
CA ILE A 145 11.39 9.08 0.12
C ILE A 145 10.43 10.26 0.28
N ARG A 146 10.83 11.42 -0.26
CA ARG A 146 10.02 12.64 -0.26
C ARG A 146 9.93 13.25 -1.66
N GLY A 147 8.83 13.90 -1.96
CA GLY A 147 8.63 14.61 -3.22
C GLY A 147 7.16 14.82 -3.57
N ASP A 148 6.92 15.33 -4.77
CA ASP A 148 5.58 15.46 -5.33
C ASP A 148 5.05 14.13 -5.87
N GLY A 149 3.76 14.10 -6.23
CA GLY A 149 3.14 12.94 -6.85
C GLY A 149 3.86 12.49 -8.13
N ALA A 150 4.35 13.42 -8.95
CA ALA A 150 5.07 13.05 -10.18
C ALA A 150 6.33 12.22 -9.86
N ARG A 151 7.12 12.65 -8.87
CA ARG A 151 8.34 11.95 -8.44
C ARG A 151 8.04 10.60 -7.80
N LEU A 152 7.02 10.52 -6.94
CA LEU A 152 6.68 9.26 -6.25
C LEU A 152 6.19 8.17 -7.22
N PHE A 153 5.45 8.55 -8.26
CA PHE A 153 4.88 7.62 -9.24
C PHE A 153 5.74 7.40 -10.48
N THR A 154 6.95 8.00 -10.53
CA THR A 154 7.89 7.75 -11.62
C THR A 154 8.41 6.31 -11.50
N LEU A 155 8.11 5.47 -12.49
CA LEU A 155 8.64 4.12 -12.61
C LEU A 155 10.08 4.16 -13.15
N PRO A 156 11.08 3.56 -12.46
CA PRO A 156 12.41 3.42 -13.00
C PRO A 156 12.36 2.59 -14.29
N HIS A 157 13.01 3.07 -15.35
CA HIS A 157 13.21 2.33 -16.61
C HIS A 157 11.99 2.04 -17.49
N GLU A 158 10.80 2.56 -17.16
CA GLU A 158 9.62 2.42 -18.01
C GLU A 158 9.23 3.74 -18.69
N ARG A 159 8.59 3.61 -19.85
CA ARG A 159 7.89 4.75 -20.45
C ARG A 159 6.68 5.08 -19.57
N PRO A 160 6.34 6.36 -19.36
CA PRO A 160 5.22 6.79 -18.49
C PRO A 160 3.85 6.14 -18.75
N ASP A 161 3.68 5.47 -19.91
CA ASP A 161 2.42 4.90 -20.39
C ASP A 161 2.36 3.36 -20.37
N GLU A 162 3.43 2.66 -19.94
CA GLU A 162 3.49 1.19 -20.02
C GLU A 162 3.23 0.48 -18.67
N GLY A 163 3.27 1.18 -17.55
CA GLY A 163 2.96 0.63 -16.22
C GLY A 163 1.50 0.79 -15.81
N LEU A 164 1.07 -0.02 -14.84
CA LEU A 164 -0.24 0.13 -14.16
C LEU A 164 -0.06 0.24 -12.66
N VAL A 165 -0.93 1.04 -12.05
CA VAL A 165 -0.95 1.30 -10.61
C VAL A 165 -2.25 0.77 -10.06
N LEU A 166 -2.13 -0.17 -9.14
CA LEU A 166 -3.20 -0.50 -8.21
C LEU A 166 -3.15 0.52 -7.08
N PHE A 167 -4.10 1.44 -7.07
CA PHE A 167 -4.16 2.57 -6.16
C PHE A 167 -5.24 2.34 -5.11
N LEU A 168 -4.88 2.55 -3.84
CA LEU A 168 -5.71 2.29 -2.68
C LEU A 168 -5.72 3.51 -1.78
N TYR A 169 -6.91 3.90 -1.36
CA TYR A 169 -7.07 4.85 -0.28
C TYR A 169 -7.01 4.10 1.03
N ILE A 170 -6.34 4.66 2.05
CA ILE A 170 -6.32 4.07 3.39
C ILE A 170 -6.63 5.13 4.43
N ASN A 171 -7.60 4.80 5.29
CA ASN A 171 -7.83 5.56 6.51
C ASN A 171 -7.12 4.87 7.66
N PHE A 172 -6.29 5.64 8.37
CA PHE A 172 -5.64 5.24 9.61
C PHE A 172 -6.39 5.86 10.78
N SER A 173 -6.68 5.06 11.80
CA SER A 173 -7.12 5.57 13.10
C SER A 173 -6.22 4.99 14.19
N ILE A 174 -5.44 5.84 14.86
CA ILE A 174 -4.53 5.46 15.94
C ILE A 174 -4.75 6.41 17.11
N ARG A 175 -5.00 5.90 18.32
CA ARG A 175 -5.27 6.72 19.53
C ARG A 175 -6.34 7.81 19.28
N ASN A 176 -7.43 7.48 18.57
CA ASN A 176 -8.50 8.39 18.14
C ASN A 176 -8.06 9.54 17.20
N ARG A 177 -6.86 9.48 16.63
CA ARG A 177 -6.41 10.39 15.57
C ARG A 177 -6.65 9.73 14.22
N ASN A 178 -7.41 10.41 13.38
CA ASN A 178 -7.64 9.98 12.01
C ASN A 178 -6.57 10.59 11.11
N ILE A 179 -5.79 9.73 10.48
CA ILE A 179 -4.73 10.11 9.54
C ILE A 179 -5.12 9.51 8.19
N ARG A 180 -5.10 10.33 7.15
CA ARG A 180 -5.35 9.85 5.79
C ARG A 180 -4.00 9.49 5.15
N GLY A 181 -3.99 8.36 4.46
CA GLY A 181 -2.84 7.93 3.69
C GLY A 181 -3.29 7.19 2.44
N TYR A 182 -2.31 6.82 1.62
CA TYR A 182 -2.55 6.13 0.36
C TYR A 182 -1.59 4.95 0.27
N ILE A 183 -2.06 3.82 -0.27
CA ILE A 183 -1.17 2.76 -0.74
C ILE A 183 -1.23 2.73 -2.25
N ALA A 184 -0.07 2.65 -2.88
CA ALA A 184 0.04 2.42 -4.31
C ALA A 184 0.95 1.22 -4.56
N MET A 185 0.48 0.27 -5.37
CA MET A 185 1.30 -0.81 -5.90
C MET A 185 1.47 -0.59 -7.39
N LEU A 186 2.70 -0.31 -7.80
CA LEU A 186 3.04 -0.09 -9.19
C LEU A 186 3.66 -1.39 -9.73
N MET A 187 3.11 -1.86 -10.83
CA MET A 187 3.48 -3.12 -11.47
C MET A 187 3.56 -2.91 -12.98
N ASP A 188 4.43 -3.69 -13.61
CA ASP A 188 4.43 -3.81 -15.06
C ASP A 188 3.23 -4.66 -15.52
N LEU A 189 2.91 -4.60 -16.81
CA LEU A 189 1.79 -5.37 -17.38
C LEU A 189 1.93 -6.88 -17.15
N PRO A 190 3.12 -7.50 -17.32
CA PRO A 190 3.31 -8.91 -17.00
C PRO A 190 2.98 -9.28 -15.56
N SER A 191 3.42 -8.51 -14.57
CA SER A 191 3.14 -8.79 -13.16
C SER A 191 1.67 -8.64 -12.82
N LEU A 192 0.99 -7.67 -13.44
CA LEU A 192 -0.45 -7.51 -13.24
C LEU A 192 -1.25 -8.64 -13.89
N ALA A 193 -0.85 -9.10 -15.08
CA ALA A 193 -1.45 -10.28 -15.71
C ALA A 193 -1.26 -11.53 -14.84
N ALA A 194 -0.06 -11.73 -14.29
CA ALA A 194 0.21 -12.81 -13.34
C ALA A 194 -0.66 -12.70 -12.08
N LEU A 195 -0.82 -11.51 -11.51
CA LEU A 195 -1.70 -11.27 -10.36
C LEU A 195 -3.16 -11.62 -10.70
N LYS A 196 -3.65 -11.21 -11.87
CA LYS A 196 -5.00 -11.53 -12.34
C LYS A 196 -5.23 -13.04 -12.45
N GLU A 197 -4.30 -13.79 -13.06
CA GLU A 197 -4.38 -15.25 -13.14
C GLU A 197 -4.41 -15.91 -11.75
N LEU A 198 -3.62 -15.39 -10.80
CA LEU A 198 -3.61 -15.89 -9.42
C LEU A 198 -4.94 -15.63 -8.71
N ILE A 199 -5.57 -14.46 -8.95
CA ILE A 199 -6.88 -14.12 -8.42
C ILE A 199 -7.95 -15.02 -9.01
N ALA A 200 -7.95 -15.25 -10.33
CA ALA A 200 -8.87 -16.18 -10.98
C ALA A 200 -8.76 -17.59 -10.37
N GLY A 201 -7.53 -18.10 -10.21
CA GLY A 201 -7.32 -19.38 -9.53
C GLY A 201 -7.70 -19.37 -8.05
N PHE A 202 -7.64 -18.23 -7.36
CA PHE A 202 -8.14 -18.10 -5.98
C PHE A 202 -9.66 -18.20 -5.93
N ILE A 203 -10.36 -17.51 -6.82
CA ILE A 203 -11.82 -17.56 -6.94
C ILE A 203 -12.29 -19.00 -7.18
N GLU A 204 -11.68 -19.71 -8.13
CA GLU A 204 -12.02 -21.11 -8.42
C GLU A 204 -11.89 -22.02 -7.19
N ARG A 205 -10.86 -21.81 -6.36
CA ARG A 205 -10.67 -22.59 -5.14
C ARG A 205 -11.71 -22.28 -4.08
N VAL A 206 -12.02 -20.99 -3.88
CA VAL A 206 -13.00 -20.58 -2.86
C VAL A 206 -14.41 -21.04 -3.24
N ILE A 207 -14.81 -20.84 -4.50
CA ILE A 207 -16.14 -21.26 -4.98
C ILE A 207 -16.23 -22.78 -5.12
N GLY A 208 -15.14 -23.45 -5.53
CA GLY A 208 -15.09 -24.90 -5.66
C GLY A 208 -15.11 -25.67 -4.33
N ASP A 209 -14.64 -25.06 -3.24
CA ASP A 209 -14.73 -25.62 -1.87
C ASP A 209 -16.12 -25.43 -1.23
N GLU A 210 -17.00 -24.60 -1.81
CA GLU A 210 -18.39 -24.39 -1.36
C GLU A 210 -19.43 -25.29 -2.06
N ALA A 211 -19.00 -26.19 -2.97
CA ALA A 211 -19.85 -27.06 -3.78
C ALA A 211 -19.90 -28.53 -3.32
#